data_AF-A0A1E3XC35-F1
#
_entry.id   AF-A0A1E3XC35-F1
#
_cell.length_a   1.000
_cell.length_b   1.000
_cell.length_c   1.000
_cell.angle_alpha   90.00
_cell.angle_beta   90.00
_cell.angle_gamma   90.00
#
_symmetry.space_group_name_H-M   'P 1'
#
loop_
_entity.id
_entity.type
_entity.pdbx_description
1 polymer ?
#
loop_
_entity_poly.entity_id
_entity_poly.type
_entity_poly.pdbx_seq_one_letter_code
_entity_poly.pdbx_strand_id
1 'polypeptide(L)'
;MVTRYIYEQIKKDAESMCVELDWAIERRRTYLDNQIGHCKGKKKELFTYLANSNELEGELIIKGLNDWDKIIENYEIEKSLLKPNKNKNSNGITDEMIEKAKQYPIENLLPNPARRNMTNCVAHSPDKNPSMSIKNNYAYCFSCGFKGSVIDVAMKLNGTDFKSTVRELGG
;
A
#
# COMPACT_ATOMS: atom_id res chain seq x y z
N MET A 1 16.42 -3.48 -5.97
CA MET A 1 17.05 -2.77 -4.84
C MET A 1 17.18 -1.24 -5.05
N VAL A 2 17.00 -0.71 -6.26
CA VAL A 2 17.15 0.74 -6.58
C VAL A 2 15.92 1.59 -6.19
N THR A 3 14.75 0.97 -6.01
CA THR A 3 13.45 1.66 -5.95
C THR A 3 13.12 2.35 -4.61
N ARG A 4 13.59 1.82 -3.48
CA ARG A 4 13.43 2.45 -2.15
C ARG A 4 14.36 3.66 -1.98
N TYR A 5 15.38 3.78 -2.82
CA TYR A 5 16.40 4.81 -2.71
C TYR A 5 15.89 6.20 -3.10
N ILE A 6 15.08 6.31 -4.16
CA ILE A 6 14.68 7.61 -4.73
C ILE A 6 13.72 8.37 -3.81
N TYR A 7 12.66 7.72 -3.30
CA TYR A 7 11.72 8.36 -2.37
C TYR A 7 12.40 8.77 -1.06
N GLU A 8 13.22 7.88 -0.48
CA GLU A 8 13.94 8.17 0.75
C GLU A 8 14.97 9.29 0.56
N GLN A 9 15.58 9.38 -0.63
CA GLN A 9 16.48 10.49 -0.95
C GLN A 9 15.72 11.82 -1.03
N ILE A 10 14.59 11.86 -1.75
CA ILE A 10 13.76 13.07 -1.85
C ILE A 10 13.28 13.52 -0.46
N LYS A 11 12.94 12.55 0.41
CA LYS A 11 12.57 12.84 1.79
C LYS A 11 13.70 13.49 2.58
N LYS A 12 14.90 12.91 2.54
CA LYS A 12 16.09 13.48 3.20
C LYS A 12 16.43 14.87 2.67
N ASP A 13 16.35 15.05 1.35
CA ASP A 13 16.64 16.33 0.71
C ASP A 13 15.61 17.38 1.13
N ALA A 14 14.32 17.03 1.15
CA ALA A 14 13.25 17.91 1.61
C ALA A 14 13.46 18.35 3.07
N GLU A 15 13.80 17.42 3.96
CA GLU A 15 14.16 17.71 5.36
C GLU A 15 15.36 18.65 5.44
N SER A 16 16.43 18.39 4.67
CA SER A 16 17.65 19.21 4.68
C SER A 16 17.43 20.62 4.14
N MET A 17 16.50 20.79 3.22
CA MET A 17 16.15 22.06 2.59
C MET A 17 15.02 22.79 3.33
N CYS A 18 14.52 22.21 4.44
CA CYS A 18 13.37 22.73 5.20
C CYS A 18 12.14 23.00 4.33
N VAL A 19 11.83 22.09 3.39
CA VAL A 19 10.65 22.15 2.53
C VAL A 19 9.70 20.99 2.80
N GLU A 20 8.42 21.22 2.59
CA GLU A 20 7.40 20.18 2.73
C GLU A 20 7.61 19.03 1.74
N LEU A 21 7.54 17.79 2.23
CA LEU A 21 7.77 16.58 1.43
C LEU A 21 6.80 16.48 0.24
N ASP A 22 5.51 16.78 0.47
CA ASP A 22 4.50 16.75 -0.59
C ASP A 22 4.82 17.76 -1.71
N TRP A 23 5.33 18.94 -1.33
CA TRP A 23 5.79 19.94 -2.30
C TRP A 23 7.01 19.45 -3.09
N ALA A 24 7.99 18.85 -2.42
CA ALA A 24 9.19 18.32 -3.07
C ALA A 24 8.86 17.18 -4.05
N ILE A 25 7.95 16.29 -3.67
CA ILE A 25 7.46 15.20 -4.53
C ILE A 25 6.75 15.77 -5.76
N GLU A 26 5.87 16.76 -5.60
CA GLU A 26 5.16 17.37 -6.72
C GLU A 26 6.11 18.09 -7.68
N ARG A 27 7.16 18.74 -7.16
CA ARG A 27 8.21 19.34 -7.98
C ARG A 27 8.99 18.30 -8.77
N ARG A 28 9.34 17.17 -8.16
CA ARG A 28 10.00 16.06 -8.88
C ARG A 28 9.10 15.48 -9.97
N ARG A 29 7.80 15.32 -9.71
CA ARG A 29 6.84 14.87 -10.74
C ARG A 29 6.77 15.84 -11.90
N THR A 30 6.67 17.13 -11.62
CA THR A 30 6.68 18.18 -12.65
C THR A 30 7.95 18.12 -13.49
N TYR A 31 9.11 17.93 -12.84
CA TYR A 31 10.39 17.74 -13.55
C TYR A 31 10.36 16.52 -14.47
N LEU A 32 9.91 15.37 -13.98
CA LEU A 32 9.82 14.13 -14.76
C LEU A 32 8.87 14.28 -15.95
N ASP A 33 7.74 14.95 -15.77
CA ASP A 33 6.80 15.24 -16.87
C ASP A 33 7.42 16.07 -17.98
N ASN A 34 8.18 17.10 -17.60
CA ASN A 34 8.91 17.92 -18.57
C ASN A 34 9.98 17.09 -19.32
N GLN A 35 10.70 16.21 -18.61
CA GLN A 35 11.69 15.33 -19.25
C GLN A 35 11.05 14.33 -20.21
N ILE A 36 9.95 13.68 -19.79
CA ILE A 36 9.18 12.76 -20.64
C ILE A 36 8.68 13.49 -21.89
N GLY A 37 8.14 14.69 -21.75
CA GLY A 37 7.70 15.53 -22.86
C GLY A 37 8.84 15.84 -23.83
N HIS A 38 10.01 16.22 -23.31
CA HIS A 38 11.21 16.48 -24.11
C HIS A 38 11.66 15.24 -24.89
N CYS A 39 11.78 14.09 -24.23
CA CYS A 39 12.16 12.82 -24.86
C CYS A 39 11.16 12.39 -25.94
N LYS A 40 9.86 12.52 -25.69
CA LYS A 40 8.81 12.23 -26.68
C LYS A 40 8.92 13.16 -27.90
N GLY A 41 9.26 14.43 -27.69
CA GLY A 41 9.57 15.38 -28.76
C GLY A 41 10.75 14.91 -29.63
N LYS A 42 11.88 14.55 -29.01
CA LYS A 42 13.07 14.02 -29.72
C LYS A 42 12.80 12.72 -30.46
N LYS A 43 12.01 11.82 -29.86
CA LYS A 43 11.58 10.59 -30.51
C LYS A 43 10.75 10.88 -31.78
N LYS A 44 9.83 11.84 -31.71
CA LYS A 44 9.01 12.26 -32.86
C LYS A 44 9.85 12.87 -34.00
N GLU A 45 10.87 13.68 -33.66
CA GLU A 45 11.84 14.19 -34.64
C GLU A 45 12.55 13.04 -35.35
N LEU A 46 13.11 12.07 -34.60
CA LEU A 46 13.77 10.88 -35.14
C LEU A 46 12.86 10.03 -36.03
N PHE A 47 11.61 9.84 -35.62
CA PHE A 47 10.62 9.10 -36.40
C PHE A 47 10.33 9.77 -37.75
N THR A 48 10.42 11.11 -37.81
CA THR A 48 10.24 11.86 -39.06
C THR A 48 11.42 11.65 -40.01
N TYR A 49 12.65 11.57 -39.48
CA TYR A 49 13.84 11.27 -40.28
C TYR A 49 13.84 9.85 -40.84
N LEU A 50 13.29 8.88 -40.09
CA LEU A 50 13.19 7.48 -40.53
C LEU A 50 12.42 7.32 -41.85
N ALA A 51 11.43 8.17 -42.13
CA ALA A 51 10.63 8.08 -43.35
C ALA A 51 11.43 8.36 -44.63
N ASN A 52 12.57 9.08 -44.52
CA ASN A 52 13.41 9.48 -45.65
C ASN A 52 14.82 8.87 -45.60
N SER A 53 15.09 7.97 -44.66
CA SER A 53 16.42 7.39 -44.46
C SER A 53 16.68 6.21 -45.40
N ASN A 54 17.94 6.00 -45.77
CA ASN A 54 18.36 4.74 -46.39
C ASN A 54 18.44 3.59 -45.35
N GLU A 55 18.73 2.37 -45.80
CA GLU A 55 18.72 1.15 -44.95
C GLU A 55 19.64 1.27 -43.73
N LEU A 56 20.89 1.70 -43.93
CA LEU A 56 21.88 1.83 -42.84
C LEU A 56 21.52 2.96 -41.86
N GLU A 57 21.06 4.10 -42.37
CA GLU A 57 20.58 5.20 -41.55
C GLU A 57 19.34 4.81 -40.75
N GLY A 58 18.44 4.02 -41.36
CA GLY A 58 17.23 3.52 -40.73
C GLY A 58 17.53 2.66 -39.50
N GLU A 59 18.51 1.75 -39.58
CA GLU A 59 18.91 0.94 -38.43
C GLU A 59 19.44 1.78 -37.26
N LEU A 60 20.28 2.78 -37.54
CA LEU A 60 20.80 3.70 -36.53
C LEU A 60 19.68 4.52 -35.87
N ILE A 61 18.71 4.99 -36.68
CA ILE A 61 17.55 5.72 -36.17
C ILE A 61 16.67 4.81 -35.30
N ILE A 62 16.41 3.58 -35.72
CA ILE A 62 15.65 2.58 -34.93
C ILE A 62 16.32 2.33 -33.57
N LYS A 63 17.65 2.18 -33.55
CA LYS A 63 18.40 2.06 -32.30
C LYS A 63 18.18 3.29 -31.40
N GLY A 64 18.28 4.50 -31.96
CA GLY A 64 18.02 5.74 -31.24
C GLY A 64 16.59 5.84 -30.69
N LEU A 65 15.58 5.40 -31.45
CA LEU A 65 14.19 5.34 -31.01
C LEU A 65 14.02 4.42 -29.79
N ASN A 66 14.66 3.24 -29.81
CA ASN A 66 14.65 2.29 -28.69
C ASN A 66 15.34 2.85 -27.45
N ASP A 67 16.45 3.59 -27.63
CA ASP A 67 17.14 4.24 -26.51
C ASP A 67 16.26 5.32 -25.86
N TRP A 68 15.53 6.10 -26.65
CA TRP A 68 14.55 7.05 -26.11
C TRP A 68 13.39 6.37 -25.39
N ASP A 69 12.91 5.22 -25.88
CA ASP A 69 11.87 4.46 -25.20
C ASP A 69 12.30 4.00 -23.81
N LYS A 70 13.52 3.47 -23.68
CA LYS A 70 14.09 3.10 -22.37
C LYS A 70 14.18 4.29 -21.43
N ILE A 71 14.58 5.45 -21.93
CA ILE A 71 14.68 6.68 -21.12
C ILE A 71 13.29 7.12 -20.63
N ILE A 72 12.31 7.14 -21.52
CA ILE A 72 10.92 7.49 -21.19
C ILE A 72 10.36 6.51 -20.15
N GLU A 73 10.54 5.20 -20.37
CA GLU A 73 10.10 4.16 -19.46
C GLU A 73 10.70 4.35 -18.06
N ASN A 74 12.00 4.62 -17.97
CA ASN A 74 12.66 4.88 -16.69
C ASN A 74 12.05 6.09 -15.94
N TYR A 75 11.76 7.18 -16.64
CA TYR A 75 11.10 8.34 -16.03
C TYR A 75 9.65 8.05 -15.62
N GLU A 76 8.89 7.31 -16.43
CA GLU A 76 7.52 6.90 -16.11
C GLU A 76 7.49 5.96 -14.89
N ILE A 77 8.42 5.00 -14.83
CA ILE A 77 8.62 4.14 -13.65
C ILE A 77 8.93 4.99 -12.43
N GLU A 78 9.93 5.88 -12.50
CA GLU A 78 10.27 6.74 -11.36
C GLU A 78 9.05 7.55 -10.89
N LYS A 79 8.35 8.22 -11.82
CA LYS A 79 7.15 9.01 -11.53
C LYS A 79 6.07 8.15 -10.84
N SER A 80 5.88 6.91 -11.29
CA SER A 80 4.92 5.97 -10.71
C SER A 80 5.27 5.58 -9.27
N LEU A 81 6.55 5.56 -8.94
CA LEU A 81 7.10 5.22 -7.64
C LEU A 81 7.11 6.41 -6.67
N LEU A 82 7.05 7.65 -7.17
CA LEU A 82 6.83 8.88 -6.38
C LEU A 82 5.40 9.00 -5.83
N LYS A 83 4.63 7.92 -5.77
CA LYS A 83 3.35 7.93 -5.07
C LYS A 83 3.64 8.09 -3.59
N PRO A 84 3.17 9.16 -2.92
CA PRO A 84 2.97 9.05 -1.49
C PRO A 84 2.09 7.83 -1.31
N ASN A 85 2.49 6.92 -0.42
CA ASN A 85 1.75 5.70 -0.16
C ASN A 85 0.27 6.09 0.01
N LYS A 86 -0.57 5.81 -0.99
CA LYS A 86 -2.03 6.00 -0.92
C LYS A 86 -2.62 4.90 -0.03
N ASN A 87 -2.02 4.73 1.15
CA ASN A 87 -2.65 4.22 2.35
C ASN A 87 -3.12 5.37 3.23
N LYS A 88 -3.47 6.53 2.65
CA LYS A 88 -4.44 7.44 3.26
C LYS A 88 -5.82 7.11 2.68
N ASN A 89 -6.44 6.10 3.26
CA ASN A 89 -7.88 6.06 3.54
C ASN A 89 -8.84 6.34 2.37
N SER A 90 -8.66 5.70 1.20
CA SER A 90 -9.75 5.66 0.21
C SER A 90 -10.99 4.88 0.71
N ASN A 91 -10.88 4.21 1.86
CA ASN A 91 -11.97 3.46 2.47
C ASN A 91 -12.69 4.17 3.63
N GLY A 92 -12.33 5.42 3.98
CA GLY A 92 -13.00 6.13 5.08
C GLY A 92 -12.87 5.43 6.44
N ILE A 93 -11.72 4.79 6.67
CA ILE A 93 -11.26 4.28 7.95
C ILE A 93 -9.94 4.97 8.23
N THR A 94 -9.82 5.64 9.35
CA THR A 94 -8.55 6.26 9.78
C THR A 94 -7.75 5.29 10.64
N ASP A 95 -6.43 5.52 10.73
CA ASP A 95 -5.57 4.76 11.66
C ASP A 95 -6.06 4.89 13.10
N GLU A 96 -6.60 6.07 13.46
CA GLU A 96 -7.24 6.33 14.75
C GLU A 96 -8.46 5.43 14.99
N MET A 97 -9.33 5.23 13.98
CA MET A 97 -10.47 4.32 14.09
C MET A 97 -10.00 2.86 14.30
N ILE A 98 -8.93 2.45 13.61
CA ILE A 98 -8.36 1.11 13.78
C ILE A 98 -7.79 0.96 15.19
N GLU A 99 -7.06 1.95 15.68
CA GLU A 99 -6.48 1.91 17.02
C GLU A 99 -7.57 1.88 18.09
N LYS A 100 -8.60 2.74 17.97
CA LYS A 100 -9.77 2.71 18.86
C LYS A 100 -10.48 1.35 18.81
N ALA A 101 -10.69 0.78 17.62
CA ALA A 101 -11.28 -0.54 17.47
C ALA A 101 -10.44 -1.64 18.16
N LYS A 102 -9.10 -1.56 18.08
CA LYS A 102 -8.19 -2.50 18.76
C LYS A 102 -8.19 -2.38 20.28
N GLN A 103 -8.63 -1.26 20.85
CA GLN A 103 -8.76 -1.07 22.30
C GLN A 103 -10.11 -1.57 22.84
N TYR A 104 -11.06 -1.94 21.98
CA TYR A 104 -12.35 -2.47 22.41
C TYR A 104 -12.14 -3.79 23.20
N PRO A 105 -12.70 -3.95 24.42
CA PRO A 105 -12.52 -5.17 25.20
C PRO A 105 -13.14 -6.38 24.51
N ILE A 106 -12.31 -7.34 24.12
CA ILE A 106 -12.72 -8.55 23.39
C ILE A 106 -13.70 -9.40 24.19
N GLU A 107 -13.67 -9.33 25.52
CA GLU A 107 -14.60 -10.01 26.41
C GLU A 107 -16.06 -9.59 26.17
N ASN A 108 -16.29 -8.35 25.74
CA ASN A 108 -17.63 -7.82 25.45
C ASN A 108 -18.23 -8.38 24.15
N LEU A 109 -17.41 -8.96 23.27
CA LEU A 109 -17.88 -9.55 22.01
C LEU A 109 -18.32 -11.01 22.18
N LEU A 110 -17.86 -11.69 23.22
CA LEU A 110 -18.00 -13.13 23.32
C LEU A 110 -19.44 -13.51 23.66
N PRO A 111 -20.01 -14.54 23.02
CA PRO A 111 -21.36 -15.01 23.34
C PRO A 111 -21.46 -15.59 24.76
N ASN A 112 -20.32 -16.05 25.33
CA ASN A 112 -20.24 -16.53 26.70
C ASN A 112 -19.07 -15.83 27.41
N PRO A 113 -19.24 -15.42 28.68
CA PRO A 113 -18.16 -14.80 29.44
C PRO A 113 -16.98 -15.75 29.58
N ALA A 114 -15.78 -15.25 29.30
CA ALA A 114 -14.56 -16.02 29.46
C ALA A 114 -14.39 -16.39 30.94
N ARG A 115 -14.31 -17.70 31.25
CA ARG A 115 -14.03 -18.19 32.60
C ARG A 115 -12.55 -18.51 32.68
N ARG A 116 -11.83 -17.90 33.63
CA ARG A 116 -10.36 -18.01 33.74
C ARG A 116 -9.66 -17.72 32.40
N ASN A 117 -10.12 -16.69 31.69
CA ASN A 117 -9.60 -16.27 30.39
C ASN A 117 -9.75 -17.32 29.27
N MET A 118 -10.64 -18.29 29.42
CA MET A 118 -10.91 -19.34 28.43
C MET A 118 -12.38 -19.27 27.98
N THR A 119 -12.60 -19.49 26.69
CA THR A 119 -13.93 -19.56 26.06
C THR A 119 -13.92 -20.53 24.88
N ASN A 120 -15.09 -20.81 24.31
CA ASN A 120 -15.22 -21.56 23.07
C ASN A 120 -14.69 -20.74 21.89
N CYS A 121 -14.04 -21.39 20.95
CA CYS A 121 -13.45 -20.78 19.79
C CYS A 121 -14.53 -20.23 18.84
N VAL A 122 -14.28 -19.03 18.32
CA VAL A 122 -15.16 -18.36 17.34
C VAL A 122 -14.89 -18.82 15.90
N ALA A 123 -13.79 -19.53 15.65
CA ALA A 123 -13.30 -19.84 14.31
C ALA A 123 -13.48 -21.31 13.89
N HIS A 124 -13.82 -22.21 14.81
CA HIS A 124 -14.11 -23.61 14.48
C HIS A 124 -15.36 -24.11 15.18
N SER A 125 -16.02 -25.08 14.55
CA SER A 125 -17.19 -25.78 15.09
C SER A 125 -17.11 -27.26 14.68
N PRO A 126 -17.52 -28.21 15.54
CA PRO A 126 -18.04 -28.00 16.89
C PRO A 126 -16.91 -27.71 17.90
N ASP A 127 -17.15 -26.76 18.81
CA ASP A 127 -16.27 -26.54 19.95
C ASP A 127 -17.05 -26.73 21.26
N LYS A 128 -17.04 -27.94 21.80
CA LYS A 128 -17.83 -28.28 23.01
C LYS A 128 -17.13 -27.90 24.31
N ASN A 129 -15.80 -27.78 24.29
CA ASN A 129 -14.98 -27.44 25.44
C ASN A 129 -14.24 -26.13 25.17
N PRO A 130 -14.08 -25.23 26.16
CA PRO A 130 -13.32 -24.01 25.99
C PRO A 130 -11.89 -24.28 25.48
N SER A 131 -11.59 -23.86 24.26
CA SER A 131 -10.32 -24.10 23.58
C SER A 131 -9.58 -22.80 23.22
N MET A 132 -10.22 -21.65 23.39
CA MET A 132 -9.70 -20.33 23.05
C MET A 132 -9.38 -19.53 24.31
N SER A 133 -8.12 -19.16 24.46
CA SER A 133 -7.67 -18.22 25.49
C SER A 133 -7.74 -16.78 25.04
N ILE A 134 -7.96 -15.89 26.00
CA ILE A 134 -7.99 -14.44 25.80
C ILE A 134 -6.99 -13.79 26.75
N LYS A 135 -6.04 -13.05 26.22
CA LYS A 135 -5.03 -12.36 27.02
C LYS A 135 -4.60 -11.08 26.32
N ASN A 136 -4.52 -9.97 27.04
CA ASN A 136 -4.08 -8.67 26.51
C ASN A 136 -4.86 -8.27 25.24
N ASN A 137 -6.19 -8.40 25.28
CA ASN A 137 -7.09 -8.12 24.17
C ASN A 137 -6.80 -8.92 22.87
N TYR A 138 -6.25 -10.12 23.02
CA TYR A 138 -5.87 -11.01 21.93
C TYR A 138 -6.39 -12.43 22.18
N ALA A 139 -6.93 -13.06 21.14
CA ALA A 139 -7.46 -14.41 21.17
C ALA A 139 -6.47 -15.41 20.59
N TYR A 140 -6.35 -16.58 21.23
CA TYR A 140 -5.58 -17.71 20.73
C TYR A 140 -6.28 -19.03 21.05
N CYS A 141 -6.55 -19.83 20.02
CA CYS A 141 -7.15 -21.16 20.12
C CYS A 141 -6.08 -22.26 20.06
N PHE A 142 -6.04 -23.09 21.10
CA PHE A 142 -5.09 -24.22 21.20
C PHE A 142 -5.48 -25.42 20.33
N SER A 143 -6.72 -25.49 19.85
CA SER A 143 -7.21 -26.63 19.05
C SER A 143 -7.05 -26.42 17.55
N CYS A 144 -7.42 -25.25 17.02
CA CYS A 144 -7.36 -24.97 15.57
C CYS A 144 -6.26 -23.98 15.17
N GLY A 145 -5.55 -23.39 16.14
CA GLY A 145 -4.50 -22.41 15.89
C GLY A 145 -4.98 -21.02 15.50
N PHE A 146 -6.30 -20.75 15.57
CA PHE A 146 -6.82 -19.41 15.36
C PHE A 146 -6.16 -18.43 16.32
N LYS A 147 -5.73 -17.28 15.79
CA LYS A 147 -5.10 -16.22 16.56
C LYS A 147 -5.51 -14.88 15.97
N GLY A 148 -5.90 -13.93 16.80
CA GLY A 148 -6.49 -12.69 16.29
C GLY A 148 -6.68 -11.61 17.34
N SER A 149 -6.69 -10.37 16.86
CA SER A 149 -7.12 -9.21 17.61
C SER A 149 -8.65 -9.22 17.81
N VAL A 150 -9.13 -8.26 18.61
CA VAL A 150 -10.57 -8.00 18.76
C VAL A 150 -11.31 -7.83 17.42
N ILE A 151 -10.67 -7.20 16.42
CA ILE A 151 -11.25 -7.03 15.08
C ILE A 151 -11.42 -8.38 14.39
N ASP A 152 -10.41 -9.25 14.47
CA ASP A 152 -10.48 -10.60 13.87
C ASP A 152 -11.58 -11.44 14.52
N VAL A 153 -11.74 -11.33 15.84
CA VAL A 153 -12.81 -12.03 16.59
C VAL A 153 -14.18 -11.51 16.21
N ALA A 154 -14.38 -10.19 16.17
CA ALA A 154 -15.64 -9.57 15.75
C ALA A 154 -16.03 -9.99 14.31
N MET A 155 -15.07 -9.98 13.37
CA MET A 155 -15.30 -10.44 12.00
C MET A 155 -15.73 -11.90 11.93
N LYS A 156 -15.15 -12.78 12.77
CA LYS A 156 -15.52 -14.20 12.82
C LYS A 156 -16.90 -14.44 13.42
N LEU A 157 -17.26 -13.70 14.45
CA LEU A 157 -18.57 -13.80 15.10
C LEU A 157 -19.69 -13.26 14.23
N ASN A 158 -19.48 -12.07 13.64
CA ASN A 158 -20.52 -11.33 12.93
C ASN A 158 -20.54 -11.62 11.42
N GLY A 159 -19.53 -12.30 10.88
CA GLY A 159 -19.39 -12.53 9.44
C GLY A 159 -19.17 -11.25 8.64
N THR A 160 -18.69 -10.19 9.29
CA THR A 160 -18.48 -8.86 8.71
C THR A 160 -17.09 -8.73 8.08
N ASP A 161 -16.96 -7.79 7.13
CA ASP A 161 -15.65 -7.39 6.62
C ASP A 161 -14.89 -6.51 7.64
N PHE A 162 -13.58 -6.35 7.42
CA PHE A 162 -12.73 -5.52 8.27
C PHE A 162 -13.27 -4.10 8.41
N LYS A 163 -13.81 -3.55 7.32
CA LYS A 163 -14.20 -2.15 7.24
C LYS A 163 -15.43 -1.84 8.09
N SER A 164 -16.44 -2.69 7.96
CA SER A 164 -17.68 -2.60 8.72
C SER A 164 -17.40 -2.80 10.21
N THR A 165 -16.54 -3.77 10.53
CA THR A 165 -16.13 -4.09 11.90
C THR A 165 -15.39 -2.91 12.57
N VAL A 166 -14.42 -2.30 11.89
CA VAL A 166 -13.69 -1.14 12.45
C VAL A 166 -14.61 0.05 12.66
N ARG A 167 -15.63 0.25 11.82
CA ARG A 167 -16.62 1.32 12.03
C ARG A 167 -17.55 1.03 13.20
N GLU A 168 -17.90 -0.23 13.43
CA GLU A 168 -18.74 -0.64 14.54
C GLU A 168 -18.01 -0.51 15.88
N LEU A 169 -16.73 -0.91 15.94
CA LEU A 169 -15.94 -0.86 17.18
C LEU A 169 -15.25 0.49 17.42
N GLY A 170 -14.86 1.18 16.35
CA GLY A 170 -14.05 2.41 16.37
C GLY A 170 -14.83 3.69 16.05
N GLY A 171 -16.07 3.61 15.55
CA GLY A 171 -16.98 4.76 15.44
C GLY A 171 -17.34 5.29 16.82
#